data_AF-A0A382TFH7-F1
#
_entry.id   AF-A0A382TFH7-F1
#
_cell.length_a   1.000
_cell.length_b   1.000
_cell.length_c   1.000
_cell.angle_alpha   90.00
_cell.angle_beta   90.00
_cell.angle_gamma   90.00
#
_symmetry.space_group_name_H-M   'P 1'
#
loop_
_entity.id
_entity.type
_entity.pdbx_description
1 polymer ?
#
loop_
_entity_poly.entity_id
_entity_poly.type
_entity_poly.pdbx_seq_one_letter_code
_entity_poly.pdbx_strand_id
1 'polypeptide(L)'
;KEFSIKPYYFKLEVTAFKPGHYGFLRKKMLFGSRKIQVMSSEDLIQWRTRKIFDTSEPPLVFNDRHIRNVATGRFRINHRFYRIEPYIEPPLRSPNRIDMTYETSQASWIDGKLDGDTVELNQGNTVVNPGFEVVSDGQRAQKTFLSGGVTYAQFAEYNEGSWDGETDHSVSITVGWNQEGIYLIVVVKDDVHHHTKGMADEGDAVKVLFADSKRENIIGEYLFALVEPHPDSDFVRYKLGADAIEQWGVGYVEQLSGTGNFEVMMVRTPNNGTTIYEMLFSPEAIGLESLQKNVKFGLGVA
;
A
#
# COMPACT_ATOMS: atom_id res chain seq x y z
N LYS A 1 0.96 -42.43 -17.21
CA LYS A 1 0.08 -41.97 -16.09
C LYS A 1 0.52 -40.55 -15.75
N GLU A 2 -0.26 -39.55 -16.14
CA GLU A 2 -0.08 -38.17 -15.68
C GLU A 2 -0.22 -38.12 -14.16
N PHE A 3 0.77 -37.52 -13.50
CA PHE A 3 0.70 -37.24 -12.07
C PHE A 3 0.15 -35.81 -11.90
N SER A 4 -1.13 -35.72 -11.57
CA SER A 4 -1.73 -34.47 -11.08
C SER A 4 -1.21 -34.20 -9.67
N ILE A 5 -0.36 -33.20 -9.53
CA ILE A 5 0.13 -32.71 -8.23
C ILE A 5 -1.00 -31.87 -7.62
N LYS A 6 -1.70 -32.41 -6.61
CA LYS A 6 -2.69 -31.65 -5.83
C LYS A 6 -1.99 -30.51 -5.07
N PRO A 7 -2.65 -29.35 -4.91
CA PRO A 7 -2.08 -28.17 -4.27
C PRO A 7 -1.64 -28.51 -2.84
N TYR A 8 -0.36 -28.22 -2.55
CA TYR A 8 0.23 -28.42 -1.24
C TYR A 8 -0.45 -27.50 -0.21
N TYR A 9 -1.31 -28.06 0.62
CA TYR A 9 -1.62 -27.48 1.92
C TYR A 9 -0.38 -27.62 2.79
N PHE A 10 0.37 -26.55 3.03
CA PHE A 10 1.30 -26.57 4.15
C PHE A 10 0.51 -26.29 5.43
N LYS A 11 0.03 -27.35 6.08
CA LYS A 11 -0.57 -27.27 7.41
C LYS A 11 0.57 -27.19 8.42
N LEU A 12 0.88 -25.99 8.92
CA LEU A 12 1.75 -25.84 10.07
C LEU A 12 0.95 -26.22 11.33
N GLU A 13 0.90 -27.52 11.64
CA GLU A 13 0.38 -28.01 12.92
C GLU A 13 1.48 -27.93 13.97
N VAL A 14 1.42 -26.90 14.82
CA VAL A 14 2.19 -26.87 16.07
C VAL A 14 1.34 -27.53 17.15
N THR A 15 1.39 -28.86 17.22
CA THR A 15 0.63 -29.61 18.22
C THR A 15 1.38 -29.63 19.54
N ALA A 16 0.91 -28.83 20.50
CA ALA A 16 1.33 -28.91 21.89
C ALA A 16 0.59 -30.07 22.56
N PHE A 17 1.23 -31.23 22.69
CA PHE A 17 0.59 -32.38 23.35
C PHE A 17 0.52 -32.23 24.88
N LYS A 18 1.38 -31.36 25.47
CA LYS A 18 1.42 -30.91 26.88
C LYS A 18 2.19 -29.57 26.96
N PRO A 19 2.04 -28.76 28.04
CA PRO A 19 2.87 -27.56 28.25
C PRO A 19 4.37 -27.87 28.10
N GLY A 20 5.08 -27.07 27.31
CA GLY A 20 6.56 -27.12 27.21
C GLY A 20 7.17 -28.05 26.16
N HIS A 21 6.39 -28.65 25.26
CA HIS A 21 6.93 -29.47 24.15
C HIS A 21 6.46 -28.97 22.78
N TYR A 22 7.40 -28.40 22.00
CA TYR A 22 7.13 -27.89 20.65
C TYR A 22 8.21 -28.40 19.67
N GLY A 23 7.82 -28.71 18.43
CA GLY A 23 8.79 -29.14 17.42
C GLY A 23 8.16 -29.54 16.09
N PHE A 24 8.95 -29.42 15.03
CA PHE A 24 8.61 -29.92 13.70
C PHE A 24 8.96 -31.40 13.62
N LEU A 25 8.04 -32.21 13.07
CA LEU A 25 8.05 -33.61 12.59
C LEU A 25 9.21 -34.58 12.92
N ARG A 26 10.47 -34.16 13.18
CA ARG A 26 11.59 -35.00 13.66
C ARG A 26 12.59 -34.34 14.65
N LYS A 27 12.49 -33.05 15.01
CA LYS A 27 13.34 -32.41 16.03
C LYS A 27 12.47 -31.64 17.02
N LYS A 28 12.35 -32.18 18.24
CA LYS A 28 11.66 -31.54 19.36
C LYS A 28 12.64 -30.62 20.07
N MET A 29 12.25 -29.38 20.34
CA MET A 29 13.03 -28.45 21.16
C MET A 29 12.21 -28.11 22.40
N LEU A 30 12.82 -28.25 23.58
CA LEU A 30 12.19 -27.85 24.84
C LEU A 30 12.27 -26.33 24.95
N PHE A 31 11.13 -25.67 25.13
CA PHE A 31 11.06 -24.25 25.47
C PHE A 31 10.01 -24.06 26.58
N GLY A 32 10.30 -23.21 27.56
CA GLY A 32 9.34 -22.86 28.62
C GLY A 32 8.13 -22.07 28.07
N SER A 33 7.08 -21.87 28.89
CA SER A 33 5.90 -21.08 28.51
C SER A 33 6.31 -19.67 28.07
N ARG A 34 6.10 -19.35 26.80
CA ARG A 34 6.43 -18.07 26.16
C ARG A 34 5.45 -17.77 25.03
N LYS A 35 5.23 -16.49 24.75
CA LYS A 35 4.60 -16.09 23.49
C LYS A 35 5.53 -16.44 22.34
N ILE A 36 5.00 -17.02 21.27
CA ILE A 36 5.74 -17.31 20.03
C ILE A 36 5.03 -16.62 18.87
N GLN A 37 5.79 -16.26 17.84
CA GLN A 37 5.26 -15.62 16.66
C GLN A 37 5.51 -16.46 15.41
N VAL A 38 4.47 -16.64 14.59
CA VAL A 38 4.59 -17.13 13.23
C VAL A 38 4.89 -15.93 12.35
N MET A 39 5.98 -15.99 11.59
CA MET A 39 6.35 -14.96 10.64
C MET A 39 6.36 -15.53 9.22
N SER A 40 6.12 -14.67 8.23
CA SER A 40 6.26 -15.01 6.81
C SER A 40 7.12 -14.01 6.06
N SER A 41 7.81 -14.45 5.01
CA SER A 41 8.61 -13.62 4.11
C SER A 41 8.43 -14.08 2.65
N GLU A 42 8.47 -13.17 1.69
CA GLU A 42 8.45 -13.51 0.25
C GLU A 42 9.86 -13.57 -0.35
N ASP A 43 10.85 -12.98 0.32
CA ASP A 43 12.22 -12.75 -0.20
C ASP A 43 13.34 -13.28 0.73
N LEU A 44 12.99 -13.94 1.84
CA LEU A 44 13.88 -14.38 2.94
C LEU A 44 14.58 -13.25 3.72
N ILE A 45 14.37 -11.99 3.34
CA ILE A 45 15.02 -10.82 3.95
C ILE A 45 14.02 -10.11 4.85
N GLN A 46 12.82 -9.84 4.35
CA GLN A 46 11.76 -9.10 5.04
C GLN A 46 10.80 -10.08 5.72
N TRP A 47 10.92 -10.23 7.03
CA TRP A 47 10.09 -11.13 7.83
C TRP A 47 8.97 -10.37 8.54
N ARG A 48 7.74 -10.87 8.44
CA ARG A 48 6.52 -10.20 8.94
C ARG A 48 5.74 -11.12 9.87
N THR A 49 5.33 -10.63 11.04
CA THR A 49 4.55 -11.43 12.00
C THR A 49 3.10 -11.60 11.55
N ARG A 50 2.67 -12.86 11.40
CA ARG A 50 1.32 -13.25 10.97
C ARG A 50 0.40 -13.64 12.12
N LYS A 51 0.95 -14.26 13.16
CA LYS A 51 0.18 -14.64 14.34
C LYS A 51 1.09 -14.73 15.55
N ILE A 52 0.60 -14.27 16.69
CA ILE A 52 1.21 -14.51 17.99
C ILE A 52 0.38 -15.57 18.69
N PHE A 53 1.06 -16.53 19.31
CA PHE A 53 0.47 -17.58 20.10
C PHE A 53 0.96 -17.48 21.53
N ASP A 54 0.05 -17.58 22.49
CA ASP A 54 0.42 -17.91 23.85
C ASP A 54 0.49 -19.43 23.99
N THR A 55 1.68 -19.94 24.29
CA THR A 55 1.90 -21.38 24.42
C THR A 55 1.19 -22.01 25.62
N SER A 56 0.66 -21.19 26.54
CA SER A 56 -0.18 -21.63 27.67
C SER A 56 -1.66 -21.78 27.31
N GLU A 57 -2.10 -21.27 26.15
CA GLU A 57 -3.52 -21.24 25.75
C GLU A 57 -3.76 -22.06 24.47
N PRO A 58 -4.09 -23.36 24.56
CA PRO A 58 -4.45 -24.17 23.39
C PRO A 58 -5.84 -23.78 22.82
N PRO A 59 -6.08 -23.97 21.50
CA PRO A 59 -5.21 -24.61 20.53
C PRO A 59 -4.36 -23.62 19.71
N LEU A 60 -3.09 -23.96 19.48
CA LEU A 60 -2.16 -23.15 18.67
C LEU A 60 -2.33 -23.41 17.17
N VAL A 61 -3.47 -23.00 16.61
CA VAL A 61 -3.78 -23.19 15.18
C VAL A 61 -3.52 -21.91 14.38
N PHE A 62 -2.67 -21.99 13.36
CA PHE A 62 -2.50 -20.94 12.35
C PHE A 62 -2.91 -21.51 11.00
N ASN A 63 -3.81 -20.81 10.32
CA ASN A 63 -4.26 -21.16 8.98
C ASN A 63 -4.24 -19.89 8.15
N ASP A 64 -3.31 -19.79 7.21
CA ASP A 64 -3.29 -18.71 6.24
C ASP A 64 -4.13 -19.11 5.02
N ARG A 65 -5.36 -18.61 4.97
CA ARG A 65 -6.29 -18.83 3.84
C ARG A 65 -6.22 -17.73 2.78
N HIS A 66 -5.40 -16.69 2.94
CA HIS A 66 -5.35 -15.53 2.04
C HIS A 66 -4.56 -15.79 0.74
N ILE A 67 -4.71 -17.00 0.20
CA ILE A 67 -3.97 -17.48 -0.96
C ILE A 67 -4.97 -17.77 -2.07
N ARG A 68 -5.89 -16.86 -2.37
CA ARG A 68 -6.79 -17.02 -3.53
C ARG A 68 -6.82 -15.73 -4.33
N ASN A 69 -6.36 -15.80 -5.57
CA ASN A 69 -6.56 -14.72 -6.50
C ASN A 69 -8.08 -14.66 -6.81
N VAL A 70 -8.71 -13.53 -6.50
CA VAL A 70 -10.16 -13.36 -6.59
C VAL A 70 -10.66 -13.47 -8.04
N ALA A 71 -9.85 -13.04 -9.01
CA ALA A 71 -10.19 -13.06 -10.43
C ALA A 71 -10.08 -14.47 -11.06
N THR A 72 -9.15 -15.30 -10.62
CA THR A 72 -8.84 -16.60 -11.28
C THR A 72 -9.25 -17.81 -10.45
N GLY A 73 -9.64 -17.63 -9.18
CA GLY A 73 -9.95 -18.72 -8.26
C GLY A 73 -8.77 -19.65 -7.93
N ARG A 74 -7.60 -19.38 -8.50
CA ARG A 74 -6.35 -20.13 -8.32
C ARG A 74 -5.60 -19.62 -7.09
N PHE A 75 -4.87 -20.53 -6.46
CA PHE A 75 -3.98 -20.18 -5.37
C PHE A 75 -2.80 -19.38 -5.91
N ARG A 76 -2.54 -18.18 -5.37
CA ARG A 76 -1.29 -17.46 -5.60
C ARG A 76 -0.21 -18.28 -4.89
N ILE A 77 0.50 -19.16 -5.59
CA ILE A 77 1.70 -19.81 -5.03
C ILE A 77 2.79 -18.72 -4.98
N ASN A 78 2.62 -17.71 -4.13
CA ASN A 78 3.74 -16.90 -3.71
C ASN A 78 4.58 -17.83 -2.85
N HIS A 79 5.85 -18.03 -3.21
CA HIS A 79 6.81 -18.78 -2.39
C HIS A 79 7.03 -18.03 -1.07
N ARG A 80 6.06 -18.16 -0.15
CA ARG A 80 6.15 -17.57 1.18
C ARG A 80 6.89 -18.54 2.08
N PHE A 81 8.03 -18.07 2.58
CA PHE A 81 8.77 -18.74 3.63
C PHE A 81 8.08 -18.44 4.95
N TYR A 82 7.94 -19.44 5.81
CA TYR A 82 7.40 -19.28 7.16
C TYR A 82 8.47 -19.65 8.18
N ARG A 83 8.51 -18.93 9.30
CA ARG A 83 9.32 -19.28 10.47
C ARG A 83 8.53 -19.08 11.76
N ILE A 84 8.95 -19.76 12.81
CA ILE A 84 8.46 -19.56 14.17
C ILE A 84 9.62 -19.00 14.98
N GLU A 85 9.40 -17.88 15.65
CA GLU A 85 10.38 -17.27 16.54
C GLU A 85 9.76 -16.99 17.91
N PRO A 86 10.59 -16.85 18.97
CA PRO A 86 10.13 -16.23 20.21
C PRO A 86 9.47 -14.89 19.90
N TYR A 87 8.34 -14.62 20.53
CA TYR A 87 7.75 -13.30 20.46
C TYR A 87 8.62 -12.32 21.25
N ILE A 88 8.88 -11.16 20.64
CA ILE A 88 9.57 -10.05 21.30
C ILE A 88 8.48 -9.06 21.73
N GLU A 89 8.50 -8.66 22.99
CA GLU A 89 7.69 -7.54 23.49
C GLU A 89 8.53 -6.26 23.47
N PRO A 90 7.98 -5.13 22.97
CA PRO A 90 6.69 -4.96 22.30
C PRO A 90 6.66 -5.59 20.89
N PRO A 91 5.47 -5.82 20.29
CA PRO A 91 5.36 -6.38 18.94
C PRO A 91 6.14 -5.53 17.94
N LEU A 92 6.72 -6.19 16.93
CA LEU A 92 7.36 -5.51 15.79
C LEU A 92 6.33 -4.58 15.13
N ARG A 93 6.60 -3.29 15.19
CA ARG A 93 5.74 -2.20 14.74
C ARG A 93 6.55 -1.33 13.78
N SER A 94 5.95 -0.94 12.65
CA SER A 94 6.57 0.05 11.78
C SER A 94 6.65 1.40 12.53
N PRO A 95 7.79 2.09 12.52
CA PRO A 95 7.88 3.45 13.10
C PRO A 95 6.89 4.42 12.43
N ASN A 96 6.49 4.14 11.18
CA ASN A 96 5.56 4.97 10.41
C ASN A 96 4.09 4.65 10.68
N ARG A 97 3.80 3.70 11.58
CA ARG A 97 2.43 3.29 11.95
C ARG A 97 1.58 2.79 10.78
N ILE A 98 2.22 2.42 9.68
CA ILE A 98 1.62 1.71 8.56
C ILE A 98 1.84 0.21 8.80
N ASP A 99 0.90 -0.64 8.39
CA ASP A 99 1.12 -2.09 8.46
C ASP A 99 2.42 -2.41 7.70
N MET A 100 3.34 -3.13 8.36
CA MET A 100 4.62 -3.58 7.79
C MET A 100 4.46 -4.29 6.44
N THR A 101 3.26 -4.76 6.12
CA THR A 101 2.90 -5.32 4.83
C THR A 101 3.07 -4.33 3.68
N TYR A 102 2.82 -3.05 3.93
CA TYR A 102 2.88 -1.94 2.97
C TYR A 102 4.09 -1.02 3.17
N GLU A 103 4.89 -1.26 4.22
CA GLU A 103 6.07 -0.43 4.55
C GLU A 103 7.17 -0.46 3.47
N THR A 104 7.24 -1.55 2.70
CA THR A 104 8.18 -1.69 1.58
C THR A 104 7.46 -2.29 0.39
N SER A 105 7.62 -1.65 -0.77
CA SER A 105 7.16 -2.15 -2.07
C SER A 105 8.29 -2.08 -3.08
N GLN A 106 8.37 -3.07 -3.96
CA GLN A 106 9.29 -3.03 -5.10
C GLN A 106 8.53 -2.49 -6.31
N ALA A 107 9.01 -1.38 -6.88
CA ALA A 107 8.44 -0.83 -8.10
C ALA A 107 8.78 -1.71 -9.32
N SER A 108 7.77 -2.00 -10.15
CA SER A 108 7.97 -2.69 -11.43
C SER A 108 8.41 -1.72 -12.52
N TRP A 109 8.99 -2.25 -13.59
CA TRP A 109 9.14 -1.48 -14.83
C TRP A 109 7.76 -1.21 -15.43
N ILE A 110 7.45 0.03 -15.80
CA ILE A 110 6.20 0.42 -16.48
C ILE A 110 6.57 1.15 -17.78
N ASP A 111 6.08 0.64 -18.91
CA ASP A 111 6.25 1.27 -20.23
C ASP A 111 4.89 1.84 -20.66
N GLY A 112 4.39 2.80 -19.89
CA GLY A 112 3.05 3.37 -19.99
C GLY A 112 3.09 4.85 -20.37
N LYS A 113 1.97 5.37 -20.84
CA LYS A 113 1.82 6.81 -21.13
C LYS A 113 0.83 7.39 -20.14
N LEU A 114 0.97 8.67 -19.82
CA LEU A 114 -0.04 9.38 -19.04
C LEU A 114 -1.28 9.62 -19.92
N ASP A 115 -2.26 8.74 -19.83
CA ASP A 115 -3.45 8.75 -20.68
C ASP A 115 -4.78 8.69 -19.90
N GLY A 116 -4.73 8.43 -18.60
CA GLY A 116 -5.89 8.37 -17.72
C GLY A 116 -6.62 7.03 -17.76
N ASP A 117 -6.00 5.96 -18.28
CA ASP A 117 -6.48 4.59 -18.16
C ASP A 117 -5.85 3.89 -16.94
N THR A 118 -6.16 2.61 -16.77
CA THR A 118 -5.77 1.75 -15.66
C THR A 118 -4.95 0.55 -16.14
N VAL A 119 -4.57 0.51 -17.42
CA VAL A 119 -3.87 -0.61 -18.04
C VAL A 119 -2.53 -0.87 -17.33
N GLU A 120 -1.85 0.20 -16.97
CA GLU A 120 -0.57 0.27 -16.28
C GLU A 120 -0.63 -0.34 -14.87
N LEU A 121 -1.81 -0.35 -14.22
CA LEU A 121 -2.00 -1.04 -12.94
C LEU A 121 -1.66 -2.53 -13.06
N ASN A 122 -1.89 -3.14 -14.22
CA ASN A 122 -1.60 -4.56 -14.44
C ASN A 122 -0.09 -4.85 -14.63
N GLN A 123 0.71 -3.81 -14.88
CA GLN A 123 2.17 -3.91 -15.03
C GLN A 123 2.90 -3.71 -13.68
N GLY A 124 2.28 -2.93 -12.78
CA GLY A 124 2.85 -2.58 -11.49
C GLY A 124 2.44 -3.47 -10.32
N ASN A 125 3.07 -3.23 -9.18
CA ASN A 125 2.65 -3.80 -7.90
C ASN A 125 1.65 -2.84 -7.24
N THR A 126 0.36 -3.18 -7.34
CA THR A 126 -0.72 -2.39 -6.75
C THR A 126 -0.94 -2.72 -5.27
N VAL A 127 -1.08 -1.68 -4.47
CA VAL A 127 -1.55 -1.72 -3.08
C VAL A 127 -2.96 -1.15 -3.04
N VAL A 128 -3.89 -1.87 -2.41
CA VAL A 128 -5.29 -1.43 -2.26
C VAL A 128 -5.59 -1.26 -0.78
N ASN A 129 -6.14 -0.09 -0.42
CA ASN A 129 -6.58 0.26 0.93
C ASN A 129 -5.53 -0.12 2.01
N PRO A 130 -4.31 0.48 1.98
CA PRO A 130 -3.26 0.15 2.92
C PRO A 130 -3.72 0.41 4.37
N GLY A 131 -3.25 -0.44 5.29
CA GLY A 131 -3.59 -0.33 6.71
C GLY A 131 -2.67 0.62 7.46
N PHE A 132 -3.23 1.46 8.33
CA PHE A 132 -2.50 2.38 9.19
C PHE A 132 -3.12 2.45 10.59
N GLU A 133 -2.35 2.83 11.60
CA GLU A 133 -2.86 3.00 12.95
C GLU A 133 -3.53 4.36 13.08
N VAL A 134 -4.76 4.36 13.61
CA VAL A 134 -5.49 5.57 13.96
C VAL A 134 -5.08 5.98 15.37
N VAL A 135 -4.50 7.16 15.49
CA VAL A 135 -3.80 7.62 16.70
C VAL A 135 -4.13 9.05 17.10
N SER A 136 -4.79 9.80 16.23
CA SER A 136 -5.19 11.18 16.53
C SER A 136 -6.50 11.16 17.29
N ASP A 137 -6.61 12.06 18.27
CA ASP A 137 -7.87 12.28 18.98
C ASP A 137 -8.95 12.74 18.00
N GLY A 138 -10.17 12.22 18.17
CA GLY A 138 -11.31 12.55 17.31
C GLY A 138 -11.39 11.78 15.99
N GLN A 139 -10.47 10.83 15.74
CA GLN A 139 -10.59 9.92 14.60
C GLN A 139 -11.27 8.60 14.99
N ARG A 140 -12.12 8.07 14.09
CA ARG A 140 -12.75 6.75 14.24
C ARG A 140 -12.21 5.78 13.19
N ALA A 141 -11.59 4.71 13.66
CA ALA A 141 -11.02 3.67 12.82
C ALA A 141 -12.10 2.83 12.13
N GLN A 142 -11.97 2.66 10.82
CA GLN A 142 -12.89 1.88 9.99
C GLN A 142 -12.19 0.72 9.29
N LYS A 143 -12.96 -0.35 9.10
CA LYS A 143 -12.48 -1.64 8.54
C LYS A 143 -11.19 -2.13 9.19
N THR A 144 -11.23 -2.23 10.52
CA THR A 144 -10.04 -2.58 11.31
C THR A 144 -9.64 -4.04 11.16
N PHE A 145 -8.34 -4.31 11.21
CA PHE A 145 -7.80 -5.66 11.22
C PHE A 145 -6.54 -5.75 12.09
N LEU A 146 -6.24 -6.96 12.57
CA LEU A 146 -5.09 -7.23 13.43
C LEU A 146 -3.92 -7.77 12.59
N SER A 147 -2.76 -7.14 12.69
CA SER A 147 -1.52 -7.58 12.01
C SER A 147 -0.34 -7.35 12.95
N GLY A 148 0.50 -8.37 13.14
CA GLY A 148 1.64 -8.28 14.06
C GLY A 148 1.29 -7.98 15.53
N GLY A 149 0.02 -8.12 15.97
CA GLY A 149 -0.43 -7.73 17.31
C GLY A 149 -0.80 -6.25 17.45
N VAL A 150 -0.83 -5.52 16.34
CA VAL A 150 -1.27 -4.12 16.22
C VAL A 150 -2.59 -4.07 15.45
N THR A 151 -3.50 -3.19 15.85
CA THR A 151 -4.75 -2.94 15.13
C THR A 151 -4.54 -1.82 14.11
N TYR A 152 -4.77 -2.12 12.84
CA TYR A 152 -4.74 -1.15 11.75
C TYR A 152 -6.15 -0.89 11.25
N ALA A 153 -6.38 0.29 10.68
CA ALA A 153 -7.59 0.68 9.97
C ALA A 153 -7.24 0.91 8.49
N GLN A 154 -8.22 0.70 7.61
CA GLN A 154 -8.06 1.08 6.20
C GLN A 154 -8.59 2.48 5.91
N PHE A 155 -9.39 3.02 6.82
CA PHE A 155 -9.92 4.36 6.76
C PHE A 155 -10.05 4.93 8.19
N ALA A 156 -9.92 6.24 8.31
CA ALA A 156 -10.10 6.96 9.56
C ALA A 156 -11.04 8.13 9.31
N GLU A 157 -12.25 8.01 9.82
CA GLU A 157 -13.18 9.13 9.80
C GLU A 157 -12.70 10.21 10.75
N TYR A 158 -12.94 11.46 10.37
CA TYR A 158 -12.59 12.63 11.15
C TYR A 158 -13.79 13.59 11.17
N ASN A 159 -14.06 14.17 12.35
CA ASN A 159 -15.23 15.02 12.58
C ASN A 159 -16.56 14.34 12.18
N GLU A 160 -17.32 14.98 11.30
CA GLU A 160 -18.63 14.51 10.82
C GLU A 160 -18.52 13.57 9.60
N GLY A 161 -17.30 13.28 9.13
CA GLY A 161 -17.07 12.33 8.05
C GLY A 161 -17.56 10.93 8.42
N SER A 162 -18.26 10.28 7.50
CA SER A 162 -18.70 8.90 7.62
C SER A 162 -18.11 8.08 6.48
N TRP A 163 -17.82 6.81 6.76
CA TRP A 163 -17.40 5.83 5.77
C TRP A 163 -18.28 4.58 5.84
N ASP A 164 -19.08 4.35 4.81
CA ASP A 164 -20.11 3.30 4.73
C ASP A 164 -19.64 2.07 3.93
N GLY A 165 -18.36 2.00 3.55
CA GLY A 165 -17.76 0.83 2.92
C GLY A 165 -16.88 1.16 1.72
N GLU A 166 -16.34 0.13 1.05
CA GLU A 166 -15.47 0.34 -0.13
C GLU A 166 -16.19 0.93 -1.35
N THR A 167 -17.52 1.01 -1.30
CA THR A 167 -18.32 1.69 -2.33
C THR A 167 -18.41 3.18 -2.10
N ASP A 168 -18.23 3.62 -0.85
CA ASP A 168 -18.18 5.03 -0.43
C ASP A 168 -16.81 5.59 -0.80
N HIS A 169 -15.74 5.10 -0.17
CA HIS A 169 -14.37 5.47 -0.53
C HIS A 169 -13.41 4.27 -0.59
N SER A 170 -12.57 4.20 -1.62
CA SER A 170 -11.44 3.27 -1.69
C SER A 170 -10.28 3.83 -2.54
N VAL A 171 -9.07 3.36 -2.25
CA VAL A 171 -7.85 3.79 -2.94
C VAL A 171 -7.01 2.60 -3.42
N SER A 172 -6.49 2.71 -4.63
CA SER A 172 -5.49 1.80 -5.20
C SER A 172 -4.27 2.60 -5.63
N ILE A 173 -3.08 2.17 -5.21
CA ILE A 173 -1.81 2.87 -5.46
C ILE A 173 -0.88 1.89 -6.18
N THR A 174 -0.37 2.29 -7.35
CA THR A 174 0.64 1.54 -8.09
C THR A 174 1.87 2.41 -8.28
N VAL A 175 3.04 1.84 -7.98
CA VAL A 175 4.35 2.49 -8.21
C VAL A 175 5.12 1.69 -9.24
N GLY A 176 5.64 2.39 -10.24
CA GLY A 176 6.53 1.85 -11.26
C GLY A 176 7.63 2.83 -11.62
N TRP A 177 8.49 2.43 -12.55
CA TRP A 177 9.56 3.28 -13.06
C TRP A 177 9.97 2.89 -14.48
N ASN A 178 10.60 3.83 -15.18
CA ASN A 178 11.27 3.60 -16.46
C ASN A 178 12.53 4.50 -16.56
N GLN A 179 13.03 4.76 -17.77
CA GLN A 179 14.19 5.65 -17.95
C GLN A 179 13.88 7.11 -17.67
N GLU A 180 12.63 7.53 -17.82
CA GLU A 180 12.18 8.92 -17.68
C GLU A 180 11.91 9.29 -16.22
N GLY A 181 11.47 8.33 -15.40
CA GLY A 181 11.17 8.64 -14.01
C GLY A 181 10.39 7.57 -13.26
N ILE A 182 9.77 8.00 -12.16
CA ILE A 182 8.90 7.21 -11.30
C ILE A 182 7.44 7.44 -11.73
N TYR A 183 6.76 6.35 -12.06
CA TYR A 183 5.31 6.34 -12.31
C TYR A 183 4.58 6.11 -10.99
N LEU A 184 3.62 6.97 -10.68
CA LEU A 184 2.68 6.81 -9.58
C LEU A 184 1.27 6.90 -10.13
N ILE A 185 0.49 5.84 -9.93
CA ILE A 185 -0.91 5.81 -10.32
C ILE A 185 -1.75 5.64 -9.07
N VAL A 186 -2.65 6.59 -8.83
CA VAL A 186 -3.61 6.55 -7.73
C VAL A 186 -5.00 6.50 -8.33
N VAL A 187 -5.73 5.42 -8.05
CA VAL A 187 -7.13 5.29 -8.42
C VAL A 187 -7.96 5.39 -7.16
N VAL A 188 -8.75 6.44 -7.08
CA VAL A 188 -9.72 6.67 -6.01
C VAL A 188 -11.10 6.34 -6.55
N LYS A 189 -11.85 5.56 -5.79
CA LYS A 189 -13.28 5.44 -5.99
C LYS A 189 -13.95 6.17 -4.83
N ASP A 190 -14.72 7.19 -5.18
CA ASP A 190 -15.40 8.08 -4.26
C ASP A 190 -16.79 8.39 -4.82
N ASP A 191 -17.82 8.21 -4.00
CA ASP A 191 -19.21 8.45 -4.42
C ASP A 191 -19.47 9.94 -4.73
N VAL A 192 -18.79 10.84 -4.01
CA VAL A 192 -18.83 12.28 -4.20
C VAL A 192 -17.41 12.82 -4.19
N HIS A 193 -16.98 13.41 -5.31
CA HIS A 193 -15.75 14.19 -5.33
C HIS A 193 -16.09 15.64 -4.99
N HIS A 194 -15.75 16.08 -3.80
CA HIS A 194 -16.03 17.40 -3.28
C HIS A 194 -14.75 18.23 -3.17
N HIS A 195 -14.57 19.13 -4.13
CA HIS A 195 -13.47 20.11 -4.09
C HIS A 195 -13.99 21.45 -4.60
N THR A 196 -14.75 22.14 -3.76
CA THR A 196 -15.46 23.38 -4.13
C THR A 196 -14.62 24.64 -4.00
N LYS A 197 -13.40 24.55 -3.46
CA LYS A 197 -12.56 25.70 -3.17
C LYS A 197 -11.26 25.67 -3.94
N GLY A 198 -10.65 26.84 -4.04
CA GLY A 198 -9.52 27.08 -4.92
C GLY A 198 -8.18 26.54 -4.43
N MET A 199 -8.14 25.97 -3.23
CA MET A 199 -6.91 25.51 -2.58
C MET A 199 -6.96 24.00 -2.45
N ALA A 200 -5.85 23.35 -2.76
CA ALA A 200 -5.81 21.91 -2.92
C ALA A 200 -5.87 21.12 -1.59
N ASP A 201 -5.91 21.79 -0.44
CA ASP A 201 -6.14 21.22 0.90
C ASP A 201 -7.57 21.43 1.43
N GLU A 202 -8.45 22.03 0.63
CA GLU A 202 -9.83 22.37 1.02
C GLU A 202 -10.90 21.44 0.40
N GLY A 203 -10.54 20.19 0.12
CA GLY A 203 -11.44 19.17 -0.41
C GLY A 203 -10.69 17.92 -0.85
N ASP A 204 -11.29 17.14 -1.73
CA ASP A 204 -10.70 15.88 -2.20
C ASP A 204 -9.48 16.14 -3.08
N ALA A 205 -8.36 15.61 -2.64
CA ALA A 205 -7.06 15.79 -3.27
C ALA A 205 -6.17 14.58 -2.98
N VAL A 206 -5.19 14.38 -3.84
CA VAL A 206 -4.09 13.43 -3.63
C VAL A 206 -2.85 14.22 -3.27
N LYS A 207 -2.25 13.87 -2.13
CA LYS A 207 -0.98 14.44 -1.68
C LYS A 207 0.13 13.39 -1.79
N VAL A 208 1.22 13.77 -2.45
CA VAL A 208 2.38 12.90 -2.67
C VAL A 208 3.59 13.50 -1.99
N LEU A 209 4.31 12.68 -1.23
CA LEU A 209 5.52 13.07 -0.51
C LEU A 209 6.65 12.10 -0.85
N PHE A 210 7.78 12.65 -1.31
CA PHE A 210 9.04 11.92 -1.44
C PHE A 210 9.98 12.28 -0.31
N ALA A 211 10.63 11.27 0.24
CA ALA A 211 11.65 11.41 1.29
C ALA A 211 12.90 10.61 0.94
N ASP A 212 14.00 10.90 1.62
CA ASP A 212 15.22 10.11 1.47
C ASP A 212 15.01 8.63 1.86
N SER A 213 15.97 7.77 1.51
CA SER A 213 15.88 6.33 1.77
C SER A 213 15.71 5.96 3.26
N LYS A 214 16.10 6.87 4.17
CA LYS A 214 15.95 6.71 5.62
C LYS A 214 14.66 7.32 6.16
N ARG A 215 13.95 8.10 5.33
CA ARG A 215 12.74 8.86 5.65
C ARG A 215 13.01 9.93 6.71
N GLU A 216 14.22 10.47 6.73
CA GLU A 216 14.65 11.51 7.68
C GLU A 216 14.38 12.91 7.13
N ASN A 217 14.44 13.07 5.80
CA ASN A 217 14.24 14.35 5.14
C ASN A 217 13.22 14.23 4.01
N ILE A 218 12.30 15.21 3.94
CA ILE A 218 11.40 15.39 2.80
C ILE A 218 12.21 15.97 1.64
N ILE A 219 12.10 15.36 0.48
CA ILE A 219 12.77 15.77 -0.76
C ILE A 219 11.83 16.60 -1.64
N GLY A 220 10.56 16.20 -1.71
CA GLY A 220 9.55 16.88 -2.51
C GLY A 220 8.14 16.56 -2.03
N GLU A 221 7.25 17.51 -2.24
CA GLU A 221 5.87 17.43 -1.79
C GLU A 221 4.98 18.04 -2.88
N TYR A 222 3.93 17.30 -3.25
CA TYR A 222 3.09 17.60 -4.39
C TYR A 222 1.63 17.37 -4.02
N LEU A 223 0.76 18.18 -4.60
CA LEU A 223 -0.66 18.18 -4.28
C LEU A 223 -1.48 18.30 -5.57
N PHE A 224 -2.48 17.43 -5.71
CA PHE A 224 -3.24 17.25 -6.95
C PHE A 224 -4.74 17.18 -6.64
N ALA A 225 -5.52 18.08 -7.22
CA ALA A 225 -6.96 18.14 -6.99
C ALA A 225 -7.73 18.46 -8.28
N LEU A 226 -8.96 17.93 -8.36
CA LEU A 226 -9.94 18.23 -9.39
C LEU A 226 -11.03 19.12 -8.76
N VAL A 227 -11.33 20.28 -9.34
CA VAL A 227 -12.32 21.26 -8.83
C VAL A 227 -13.77 20.95 -9.22
N GLU A 228 -14.70 20.93 -8.27
CA GLU A 228 -16.14 20.84 -8.55
C GLU A 228 -16.73 22.18 -9.08
N PRO A 229 -17.67 22.18 -10.05
CA PRO A 229 -18.24 21.03 -10.76
C PRO A 229 -17.37 20.59 -11.94
N HIS A 230 -17.12 19.28 -12.03
CA HIS A 230 -16.61 18.65 -13.24
C HIS A 230 -17.80 18.31 -14.14
N PRO A 231 -18.07 19.04 -15.24
CA PRO A 231 -18.98 18.53 -16.26
C PRO A 231 -18.41 17.22 -16.82
N ASP A 232 -19.29 16.24 -17.04
CA ASP A 232 -18.93 14.93 -17.60
C ASP A 232 -18.03 15.11 -18.84
N SER A 233 -16.78 14.61 -18.78
CA SER A 233 -15.74 14.52 -19.84
C SER A 233 -14.47 15.38 -19.71
N ASP A 234 -14.32 16.21 -18.68
CA ASP A 234 -13.07 16.98 -18.50
C ASP A 234 -11.95 16.15 -17.84
N PHE A 235 -10.76 16.23 -18.43
CA PHE A 235 -9.50 15.71 -17.90
C PHE A 235 -8.57 16.89 -17.61
N VAL A 236 -7.68 16.74 -16.63
CA VAL A 236 -6.58 17.70 -16.40
C VAL A 236 -5.29 17.06 -16.87
N ARG A 237 -4.63 17.67 -17.86
CA ARG A 237 -3.21 17.41 -18.16
C ARG A 237 -2.38 18.59 -17.71
N TYR A 238 -1.34 18.29 -16.94
CA TYR A 238 -0.39 19.30 -16.48
C TYR A 238 1.03 18.75 -16.53
N LYS A 239 1.95 19.55 -17.06
CA LYS A 239 3.38 19.23 -17.15
C LYS A 239 4.18 20.41 -16.60
N LEU A 240 4.93 20.18 -15.52
CA LEU A 240 5.90 21.13 -15.00
C LEU A 240 7.30 20.78 -15.50
N GLY A 241 7.94 21.71 -16.21
CA GLY A 241 9.30 21.57 -16.75
C GLY A 241 9.63 22.66 -17.79
N ALA A 242 10.81 22.56 -18.43
CA ALA A 242 11.28 23.54 -19.42
C ALA A 242 10.37 23.68 -20.66
N ASP A 243 9.60 22.63 -20.97
CA ASP A 243 8.62 22.56 -22.05
C ASP A 243 7.19 22.40 -21.49
N ALA A 244 6.83 23.20 -20.47
CA ALA A 244 5.49 23.19 -19.87
C ALA A 244 4.42 23.39 -20.96
N ILE A 245 3.57 22.38 -21.16
CA ILE A 245 2.38 22.50 -22.00
C ILE A 245 1.23 22.87 -21.07
N GLU A 246 0.52 23.93 -21.48
CA GLU A 246 -0.67 24.51 -20.86
C GLU A 246 -1.57 23.48 -20.16
N GLN A 247 -2.04 23.89 -18.99
CA GLN A 247 -3.19 23.34 -18.31
C GLN A 247 -4.38 23.25 -19.28
N TRP A 248 -4.80 22.04 -19.62
CA TRP A 248 -6.13 21.79 -20.19
C TRP A 248 -6.94 21.14 -19.07
N GLY A 249 -7.86 21.89 -18.44
CA GLY A 249 -8.80 21.35 -17.44
C GLY A 249 -8.95 22.15 -16.14
N VAL A 250 -10.03 21.90 -15.40
CA VAL A 250 -10.38 22.55 -14.12
C VAL A 250 -9.78 21.76 -12.95
N GLY A 251 -8.53 22.05 -12.55
CA GLY A 251 -7.84 21.35 -11.46
C GLY A 251 -6.73 22.19 -10.83
N TYR A 252 -6.36 21.84 -9.60
CA TYR A 252 -5.22 22.41 -8.89
C TYR A 252 -4.08 21.42 -8.84
N VAL A 253 -2.90 21.90 -9.23
CA VAL A 253 -1.67 21.13 -9.22
C VAL A 253 -0.59 22.00 -8.63
N GLU A 254 -0.02 21.59 -7.50
CA GLU A 254 0.95 22.38 -6.76
C GLU A 254 2.17 21.54 -6.36
N GLN A 255 3.36 22.09 -6.60
CA GLN A 255 4.60 21.61 -6.00
C GLN A 255 4.86 22.43 -4.73
N LEU A 256 4.55 21.86 -3.58
CA LEU A 256 4.72 22.48 -2.27
C LEU A 256 6.20 22.56 -1.88
N SER A 257 7.01 21.57 -2.29
CA SER A 257 8.46 21.57 -2.09
C SER A 257 9.20 20.69 -3.11
N GLY A 258 10.53 20.84 -3.15
CA GLY A 258 11.42 20.12 -4.06
C GLY A 258 11.67 20.86 -5.38
N THR A 259 12.51 20.29 -6.23
CA THR A 259 12.91 20.89 -7.52
C THR A 259 12.69 19.95 -8.71
N GLY A 260 12.15 18.76 -8.46
CA GLY A 260 11.92 17.77 -9.52
C GLY A 260 10.72 18.13 -10.39
N ASN A 261 10.91 17.98 -11.70
CA ASN A 261 9.86 18.07 -12.69
C ASN A 261 8.87 16.91 -12.53
N PHE A 262 7.63 17.15 -12.93
CA PHE A 262 6.60 16.11 -12.97
C PHE A 262 5.56 16.40 -14.05
N GLU A 263 4.89 15.34 -14.46
CA GLU A 263 3.72 15.36 -15.33
C GLU A 263 2.58 14.65 -14.63
N VAL A 264 1.36 15.12 -14.83
CA VAL A 264 0.15 14.52 -14.27
C VAL A 264 -1.00 14.55 -15.27
N MET A 265 -1.74 13.44 -15.31
CA MET A 265 -3.04 13.29 -15.95
C MET A 265 -4.05 12.91 -14.87
N MET A 266 -5.08 13.74 -14.70
CA MET A 266 -6.19 13.48 -13.78
C MET A 266 -7.48 13.33 -14.56
N VAL A 267 -8.20 12.23 -14.34
CA VAL A 267 -9.46 11.93 -15.03
C VAL A 267 -10.47 11.46 -14.01
N ARG A 268 -11.64 12.10 -13.96
CA ARG A 268 -12.79 11.57 -13.23
C ARG A 268 -13.81 11.01 -14.21
N THR A 269 -14.32 9.82 -13.92
CA THR A 269 -15.48 9.23 -14.59
C THR A 269 -16.69 9.35 -13.66
N PRO A 270 -17.59 10.33 -13.84
CA PRO A 270 -18.64 10.60 -12.86
C PRO A 270 -19.63 9.45 -12.71
N ASN A 271 -19.88 8.70 -13.80
CA ASN A 271 -20.81 7.56 -13.81
C ASN A 271 -20.45 6.40 -12.89
N ASN A 272 -19.19 6.27 -12.46
CA ASN A 272 -18.74 5.18 -11.58
C ASN A 272 -18.01 5.67 -10.31
N GLY A 273 -17.91 6.98 -10.10
CA GLY A 273 -17.24 7.60 -8.96
C GLY A 273 -15.72 7.45 -8.97
N THR A 274 -15.11 7.09 -10.10
CA THR A 274 -13.67 6.82 -10.15
C THR A 274 -12.90 8.06 -10.59
N THR A 275 -11.90 8.45 -9.80
CA THR A 275 -10.87 9.43 -10.17
C THR A 275 -9.52 8.74 -10.31
N ILE A 276 -8.86 8.93 -11.45
CA ILE A 276 -7.55 8.38 -11.77
C ILE A 276 -6.56 9.54 -11.79
N TYR A 277 -5.48 9.41 -11.03
CA TYR A 277 -4.32 10.30 -11.04
C TYR A 277 -3.13 9.49 -11.53
N GLU A 278 -2.65 9.80 -12.73
CA GLU A 278 -1.41 9.24 -13.25
C GLU A 278 -0.34 10.31 -13.23
N MET A 279 0.78 10.02 -12.57
CA MET A 279 1.87 10.96 -12.38
C MET A 279 3.18 10.34 -12.82
N LEU A 280 3.99 11.12 -13.53
CA LEU A 280 5.38 10.82 -13.84
C LEU A 280 6.28 11.85 -13.16
N PHE A 281 7.12 11.38 -12.25
CA PHE A 281 8.09 12.21 -11.54
C PHE A 281 9.50 11.96 -12.06
N SER A 282 10.19 13.03 -12.40
CA SER A 282 11.61 12.99 -12.80
C SER A 282 12.50 12.40 -11.67
N PRO A 283 13.70 11.88 -11.98
CA PRO A 283 14.65 11.42 -10.97
C PRO A 283 14.95 12.48 -9.90
N GLU A 284 14.96 13.76 -10.27
CA GLU A 284 15.22 14.88 -9.39
C GLU A 284 14.13 15.05 -8.31
N ALA A 285 12.90 14.60 -8.57
CA ALA A 285 11.81 14.63 -7.60
C ALA A 285 12.07 13.71 -6.39
N ILE A 286 12.93 12.71 -6.57
CA ILE A 286 13.40 11.83 -5.50
C ILE A 286 14.88 12.09 -5.14
N GLY A 287 15.42 13.24 -5.55
CA GLY A 287 16.75 13.71 -5.17
C GLY A 287 17.89 13.01 -5.91
N LEU A 288 17.64 12.52 -7.13
CA LEU A 288 18.63 11.83 -7.96
C LEU A 288 18.82 12.55 -9.30
N GLU A 289 20.02 12.43 -9.87
CA GLU A 289 20.28 12.90 -11.25
C GLU A 289 19.81 11.88 -12.30
N SER A 290 19.70 10.60 -11.93
CA SER A 290 19.21 9.53 -12.80
C SER A 290 18.79 8.31 -11.99
N LEU A 291 17.86 7.52 -12.53
CA LEU A 291 17.45 6.26 -11.92
C LEU A 291 18.48 5.16 -12.17
N GLN A 292 18.89 4.49 -11.10
CA GLN A 292 19.80 3.34 -11.13
C GLN A 292 19.16 2.12 -10.47
N LYS A 293 19.75 0.94 -10.71
CA LYS A 293 19.30 -0.29 -10.04
C LYS A 293 19.40 -0.15 -8.53
N ASN A 294 18.38 -0.66 -7.82
CA ASN A 294 18.31 -0.71 -6.36
C ASN A 294 18.23 0.65 -5.64
N VAL A 295 17.82 1.71 -6.34
CA VAL A 295 17.42 2.97 -5.70
C VAL A 295 16.33 2.72 -4.66
N LYS A 296 16.44 3.43 -3.53
CA LYS A 296 15.45 3.41 -2.44
C LYS A 296 15.12 4.85 -2.06
N PHE A 297 13.85 5.12 -1.84
CA PHE A 297 13.33 6.40 -1.37
C PHE A 297 12.09 6.16 -0.50
N GLY A 298 11.71 7.16 0.29
CA GLY A 298 10.43 7.17 1.00
C GLY A 298 9.33 7.71 0.09
N LEU A 299 8.16 7.06 0.11
CA LEU A 299 6.95 7.52 -0.57
C LEU A 299 5.80 7.58 0.44
N GLY A 300 5.16 8.73 0.53
CA GLY A 300 3.88 8.94 1.19
C GLY A 300 2.81 9.31 0.16
N VAL A 301 1.64 8.72 0.29
CA VAL A 301 0.44 9.08 -0.47
C VAL A 301 -0.69 9.22 0.54
N ALA A 302 -1.37 10.36 0.52
CA ALA A 302 -2.51 10.67 1.38
C ALA A 302 -3.66 11.19 0.53
#